data_AF-A0A971ZID6-F1
#
_entry.id   AF-A0A971ZID6-F1
#
_cell.length_a   1.000
_cell.length_b   1.000
_cell.length_c   1.000
_cell.angle_alpha   90.00
_cell.angle_beta   90.00
_cell.angle_gamma   90.00
#
_symmetry.space_group_name_H-M   'P 1'
#
loop_
_entity.id
_entity.type
_entity.pdbx_description
1 polymer ?
#
loop_
_entity_poly.entity_id
_entity_poly.type
_entity_poly.pdbx_seq_one_letter_code
_entity_poly.pdbx_strand_id
1 'polypeptide(L)'
;MERCKILIRALGFLLAGLMIAIVFTIIPGTYSWYVKGYNGPSTNVAAATTDYFIEDMKVLYDNGMPYIYLKKAKGLDYSPVIFFALDGELEDYALHIDSVKLVDDVKIPIIPNINLSQAISLITWPHKEVTGTLRIKHLNEFIDESLPISIPKEYLIERFIIDGGFSDMAYMSQGEKDEIFRLLKEVVIYTDRYMDWDPVTWHENNYDVEENRFSHIPISKAEVSYEQESLIDIIAPNLLAYNRRLYTVMEDIFDDLIIEKIKNMELEKTNKELLSNISQLEDTIDRLNSKIAELEEDRYRLNERIGILETEKEKLEEQLMEIESGKGQSDEQDTDLEQPIE
;
A
#
# COMPACT_ATOMS: atom_id res chain seq x y z
N MET A 1 20.11 -0.60 16.66
CA MET A 1 19.83 -1.82 17.47
C MET A 1 18.34 -2.00 17.78
N GLU A 2 17.59 -0.96 18.17
CA GLU A 2 16.13 -1.06 18.40
C GLU A 2 15.29 -1.34 17.13
N ARG A 3 15.70 -0.84 15.96
CA ARG A 3 14.98 -1.07 14.69
C ARG A 3 15.07 -2.52 14.17
N CYS A 4 16.19 -3.22 14.40
CA CYS A 4 16.30 -4.66 14.11
C CYS A 4 15.38 -5.50 15.02
N LYS A 5 15.19 -5.10 16.29
CA LYS A 5 14.24 -5.78 17.18
C LYS A 5 12.80 -5.61 16.72
N ILE A 6 12.45 -4.48 16.10
CA ILE A 6 11.12 -4.24 15.55
C ILE A 6 10.89 -5.11 14.30
N LEU A 7 11.87 -5.21 13.40
CA LEU A 7 11.77 -6.07 12.21
C LEU A 7 11.71 -7.56 12.55
N ILE A 8 12.53 -8.03 13.50
CA ILE A 8 12.49 -9.43 13.97
C ILE A 8 11.15 -9.74 14.66
N ARG A 9 10.60 -8.78 15.42
CA ARG A 9 9.25 -8.93 16.00
C ARG A 9 8.17 -8.95 14.94
N ALA A 10 8.24 -8.08 13.94
CA ALA A 10 7.30 -8.06 12.81
C ALA A 10 7.36 -9.37 12.01
N LEU A 11 8.57 -9.92 11.80
CA LEU A 11 8.77 -11.20 11.13
C LEU A 11 8.27 -12.38 11.98
N GLY A 12 8.44 -12.31 13.30
CA GLY A 12 7.83 -13.28 14.23
C GLY A 12 6.31 -13.25 14.19
N PHE A 13 5.69 -12.06 14.07
CA PHE A 13 4.25 -11.94 13.83
C PHE A 13 3.83 -12.46 12.44
N LEU A 14 4.70 -12.36 11.44
CA LEU A 14 4.45 -12.86 10.09
C LEU A 14 4.56 -14.39 10.01
N LEU A 15 5.56 -14.99 10.65
CA LEU A 15 5.69 -16.45 10.81
C LEU A 15 4.57 -17.03 11.66
N ALA A 16 4.19 -16.36 12.75
CA ALA A 16 3.00 -16.72 13.51
C ALA A 16 1.74 -16.58 12.64
N GLY A 17 1.65 -15.54 11.81
CA GLY A 17 0.59 -15.34 10.83
C GLY A 17 0.56 -16.43 9.76
N LEU A 18 1.72 -16.91 9.30
CA LEU A 18 1.85 -18.00 8.34
C LEU A 18 1.45 -19.34 8.97
N MET A 19 1.84 -19.60 10.22
CA MET A 19 1.40 -20.77 10.98
C MET A 19 -0.09 -20.72 11.27
N ILE A 20 -0.64 -19.55 11.60
CA ILE A 20 -2.08 -19.31 11.74
C ILE A 20 -2.78 -19.50 10.38
N ALA A 21 -2.20 -19.04 9.27
CA ALA A 21 -2.73 -19.25 7.93
C ALA A 21 -2.71 -20.73 7.53
N ILE A 22 -1.66 -21.46 7.88
CA ILE A 22 -1.58 -22.93 7.73
C ILE A 22 -2.69 -23.60 8.55
N VAL A 23 -2.91 -23.15 9.78
CA VAL A 23 -4.02 -23.62 10.62
C VAL A 23 -5.39 -23.24 10.02
N PHE A 24 -5.55 -22.07 9.41
CA PHE A 24 -6.77 -21.67 8.69
C PHE A 24 -6.96 -22.40 7.36
N THR A 25 -5.91 -22.91 6.72
CA THR A 25 -6.04 -23.81 5.57
C THR A 25 -6.40 -25.24 5.99
N ILE A 26 -6.19 -25.60 7.26
CA ILE A 26 -6.52 -26.93 7.83
C ILE A 26 -7.89 -26.89 8.54
N ILE A 27 -8.39 -25.71 8.93
CA ILE A 27 -9.72 -25.51 9.54
C ILE A 27 -10.61 -24.79 8.52
N PRO A 28 -11.62 -25.46 7.91
CA PRO A 28 -12.52 -24.81 6.97
C PRO A 28 -13.34 -23.75 7.71
N GLY A 29 -13.31 -22.52 7.19
CA GLY A 29 -13.95 -21.34 7.76
C GLY A 29 -12.96 -20.23 8.16
N THR A 30 -12.31 -19.60 7.18
CA THR A 30 -11.59 -18.35 7.41
C THR A 30 -12.59 -17.19 7.40
N TYR A 31 -13.21 -16.92 8.55
CA TYR A 31 -14.13 -15.78 8.71
C TYR A 31 -13.39 -14.47 8.40
N SER A 32 -13.81 -13.75 7.35
CA SER A 32 -13.33 -12.40 7.10
C SER A 32 -13.72 -11.50 8.28
N TRP A 33 -12.76 -11.10 9.10
CA TRP A 33 -12.99 -10.12 10.16
C TRP A 33 -13.05 -8.72 9.56
N TYR A 34 -14.23 -8.32 9.09
CA TYR A 34 -14.48 -6.90 8.83
C TYR A 34 -14.70 -6.19 10.18
N VAL A 35 -13.78 -5.29 10.51
CA VAL A 35 -13.93 -4.37 11.64
C VAL A 35 -15.15 -3.49 11.39
N LYS A 36 -16.20 -3.64 12.20
CA LYS A 36 -17.29 -2.66 12.33
C LYS A 36 -16.71 -1.37 12.90
N GLY A 37 -16.14 -0.55 12.03
CA GLY A 37 -15.41 0.65 12.39
C GLY A 37 -15.93 1.90 11.66
N TYR A 38 -17.25 2.05 11.50
CA TYR A 38 -17.80 3.35 11.14
C TYR A 38 -19.24 3.50 11.64
N ASN A 39 -19.39 3.99 12.87
CA ASN A 39 -20.66 4.51 13.38
C ASN A 39 -20.83 5.96 12.91
N GLY A 40 -21.10 6.14 11.61
CA GLY A 40 -21.69 7.37 11.08
C GLY A 40 -23.18 7.43 11.39
N PRO A 41 -23.82 8.61 11.38
CA PRO A 41 -25.22 8.76 11.76
C PRO A 41 -26.10 7.86 10.90
N SER A 42 -27.02 7.16 11.56
CA SER A 42 -27.94 6.17 10.99
C SER A 42 -28.79 6.77 9.86
N THR A 43 -28.25 6.82 8.66
CA THR A 43 -29.05 6.78 7.46
C THR A 43 -29.57 5.36 7.36
N ASN A 44 -30.89 5.20 7.41
CA ASN A 44 -31.54 3.96 7.00
C ASN A 44 -31.20 3.72 5.53
N VAL A 45 -30.08 3.04 5.28
CA VAL A 45 -29.68 2.58 3.95
C VAL A 45 -30.52 1.34 3.68
N ALA A 46 -31.58 1.49 2.88
CA ALA A 46 -32.31 0.36 2.35
C ALA A 46 -31.41 -0.36 1.35
N ALA A 47 -31.21 -1.66 1.54
CA ALA A 47 -30.46 -2.49 0.62
C ALA A 47 -31.07 -2.40 -0.79
N ALA A 48 -30.27 -2.00 -1.79
CA ALA A 48 -30.67 -2.11 -3.18
C ALA A 48 -30.76 -3.60 -3.56
N THR A 49 -31.87 -4.01 -4.18
CA THR A 49 -32.08 -5.40 -4.62
C THR A 49 -31.16 -5.71 -5.81
N THR A 50 -30.71 -6.96 -5.94
CA THR A 50 -29.76 -7.41 -6.97
C THR A 50 -30.22 -7.09 -8.39
N ASP A 51 -31.54 -7.10 -8.62
CA ASP A 51 -32.21 -6.68 -9.85
C ASP A 51 -31.81 -5.26 -10.33
N TYR A 52 -31.34 -4.40 -9.42
CA TYR A 52 -30.85 -3.06 -9.76
C TYR A 52 -29.50 -3.10 -10.48
N PHE A 53 -28.65 -4.09 -10.16
CA PHE A 53 -27.31 -4.23 -10.72
C PHE A 53 -27.21 -5.33 -11.79
N ILE A 54 -27.99 -6.40 -11.63
CA ILE A 54 -27.91 -7.65 -12.40
C ILE A 54 -29.31 -7.99 -12.93
N GLU A 55 -29.47 -8.13 -14.25
CA GLU A 55 -30.75 -8.49 -14.91
C GLU A 55 -31.07 -9.98 -14.79
N ASP A 56 -30.03 -10.82 -14.90
CA ASP A 56 -30.17 -12.28 -14.85
C ASP A 56 -28.91 -12.89 -14.24
N MET A 57 -29.11 -13.90 -13.41
CA MET A 57 -28.07 -14.51 -12.61
C MET A 57 -28.32 -16.01 -12.45
N LYS A 58 -27.41 -16.82 -12.99
CA LYS A 58 -27.58 -18.28 -13.01
C LYS A 58 -26.25 -19.00 -12.87
N VAL A 59 -26.27 -20.14 -12.20
CA VAL A 59 -25.22 -21.15 -12.31
C VAL A 59 -25.62 -22.11 -13.42
N LEU A 60 -24.77 -22.26 -14.42
CA LEU A 60 -24.96 -23.12 -15.58
C LEU A 60 -23.78 -24.09 -15.70
N TYR A 61 -23.94 -25.13 -16.52
CA TYR A 61 -22.93 -26.17 -16.70
C TYR A 61 -22.56 -26.28 -18.18
N ASP A 62 -21.26 -26.32 -18.47
CA ASP A 62 -20.72 -26.62 -19.79
C ASP A 62 -19.77 -27.81 -19.67
N ASN A 63 -20.12 -28.94 -20.28
CA ASN A 63 -19.38 -30.20 -20.17
C ASN A 63 -19.03 -30.59 -18.72
N GLY A 64 -19.97 -30.38 -17.79
CA GLY A 64 -19.78 -30.66 -16.35
C GLY A 64 -19.09 -29.54 -15.56
N MET A 65 -18.44 -28.57 -16.22
CA MET A 65 -17.85 -27.40 -15.56
C MET A 65 -18.94 -26.39 -15.17
N PRO A 66 -19.09 -26.04 -13.89
CA PRO A 66 -20.01 -24.99 -13.48
C PRO A 66 -19.44 -23.62 -13.80
N TYR A 67 -20.29 -22.72 -14.28
CA TYR A 67 -19.96 -21.31 -14.47
C TYR A 67 -21.11 -20.42 -14.03
N ILE A 68 -20.75 -19.24 -13.51
CA ILE A 68 -21.68 -18.18 -13.15
C ILE A 68 -21.93 -17.34 -14.40
N TYR A 69 -23.18 -17.22 -14.81
CA TYR A 69 -23.62 -16.29 -15.83
C TYR A 69 -24.22 -15.06 -15.17
N LEU A 70 -23.64 -13.89 -15.47
CA LEU A 70 -24.13 -12.59 -15.03
C LEU A 70 -24.54 -11.75 -16.22
N LYS A 71 -25.75 -11.20 -16.18
CA LYS A 71 -26.24 -10.23 -17.16
C LYS A 71 -26.39 -8.87 -16.51
N LYS A 72 -25.82 -7.82 -17.12
CA LYS A 72 -25.87 -6.46 -16.57
C LYS A 72 -27.30 -5.88 -16.64
N ALA A 73 -27.75 -5.23 -15.57
CA ALA A 73 -29.03 -4.52 -15.58
C ALA A 73 -29.03 -3.33 -16.56
N LYS A 74 -30.15 -3.16 -17.28
CA LYS A 74 -30.33 -2.07 -18.24
C LYS A 74 -30.53 -0.75 -17.49
N GLY A 75 -29.74 0.27 -17.82
CA GLY A 75 -29.87 1.62 -17.25
C GLY A 75 -28.77 2.03 -16.26
N LEU A 76 -27.77 1.18 -16.00
CA LEU A 76 -26.57 1.55 -15.25
C LEU A 76 -25.58 2.30 -16.15
N ASP A 77 -25.23 3.52 -15.74
CA ASP A 77 -24.23 4.39 -16.39
C ASP A 77 -22.78 4.02 -16.02
N TYR A 78 -22.59 3.12 -15.06
CA TYR A 78 -21.28 2.59 -14.67
C TYR A 78 -21.22 1.06 -14.76
N SER A 79 -20.02 0.51 -14.56
CA SER A 79 -19.75 -0.93 -14.54
C SER A 79 -19.50 -1.38 -13.09
N PRO A 80 -20.45 -2.03 -12.42
CA PRO A 80 -20.29 -2.48 -11.04
C PRO A 80 -19.22 -3.56 -10.93
N VAL A 81 -18.55 -3.62 -9.77
CA VAL A 81 -17.59 -4.69 -9.44
C VAL A 81 -18.28 -5.70 -8.53
N ILE A 82 -18.40 -6.92 -9.00
CA ILE A 82 -19.10 -8.02 -8.34
C ILE A 82 -18.07 -8.94 -7.69
N PHE A 83 -18.28 -9.25 -6.42
CA PHE A 83 -17.47 -10.19 -5.63
C PHE A 83 -18.28 -11.45 -5.34
N PHE A 84 -17.56 -12.55 -5.12
CA PHE A 84 -18.15 -13.87 -4.89
C PHE A 84 -17.60 -14.47 -3.60
N ALA A 85 -18.43 -15.24 -2.91
CA ALA A 85 -18.05 -16.11 -1.83
C ALA A 85 -18.79 -17.45 -2.01
N LEU A 86 -18.09 -18.55 -1.78
CA LEU A 86 -18.69 -19.88 -1.72
C LEU A 86 -18.78 -20.27 -0.25
N ASP A 87 -19.96 -20.71 0.17
CA ASP A 87 -20.19 -21.26 1.49
C ASP A 87 -20.65 -22.72 1.38
N GLY A 88 -20.49 -23.46 2.48
CA GLY A 88 -20.91 -24.85 2.59
C GLY A 88 -19.82 -25.81 2.13
N GLU A 89 -20.19 -27.07 1.87
CA GLU A 89 -19.20 -28.12 1.59
C GLU A 89 -18.38 -27.83 0.34
N LEU A 90 -18.94 -27.10 -0.62
CA LEU A 90 -18.26 -26.76 -1.87
C LEU A 90 -17.09 -25.78 -1.70
N GLU A 91 -17.05 -25.00 -0.61
CA GLU A 91 -15.94 -24.07 -0.31
C GLU A 91 -14.60 -24.80 -0.29
N ASP A 92 -14.58 -26.05 0.19
CA ASP A 92 -13.36 -26.83 0.31
C ASP A 92 -12.84 -27.34 -1.04
N TYR A 93 -13.65 -27.40 -2.10
CA TYR A 93 -13.31 -28.07 -3.36
C TYR A 93 -13.15 -27.12 -4.55
N ALA A 94 -13.32 -25.82 -4.37
CA ALA A 94 -13.24 -24.82 -5.44
C ALA A 94 -12.22 -23.73 -5.10
N LEU A 95 -11.54 -23.20 -6.11
CA LEU A 95 -10.71 -22.01 -5.94
C LEU A 95 -11.55 -20.79 -5.58
N HIS A 96 -10.88 -19.80 -4.98
CA HIS A 96 -11.44 -18.46 -4.88
C HIS A 96 -11.88 -17.96 -6.27
N ILE A 97 -13.09 -17.43 -6.35
CA ILE A 97 -13.65 -16.88 -7.57
C ILE A 97 -13.29 -15.39 -7.62
N ASP A 98 -12.50 -15.01 -8.62
CA ASP A 98 -12.06 -13.63 -8.80
C ASP A 98 -13.24 -12.67 -8.98
N SER A 99 -13.09 -11.45 -8.44
CA SER A 99 -14.06 -10.37 -8.65
C SER A 99 -14.11 -9.95 -10.12
N VAL A 100 -15.29 -9.58 -10.60
CA VAL A 100 -15.50 -9.20 -12.00
C VAL A 100 -16.13 -7.82 -12.13
N LYS A 101 -15.59 -7.02 -13.05
CA LYS A 101 -16.19 -5.76 -13.48
C LYS A 101 -17.25 -6.04 -14.56
N LEU A 102 -18.51 -5.79 -14.24
CA LEU A 102 -19.65 -6.08 -15.12
C LEU A 102 -19.79 -4.98 -16.19
N VAL A 103 -19.02 -5.11 -17.27
CA VAL A 103 -19.09 -4.22 -18.44
C VAL A 103 -20.28 -4.60 -19.31
N ASP A 104 -20.40 -5.90 -19.60
CA ASP A 104 -21.46 -6.56 -20.38
C ASP A 104 -21.81 -7.91 -19.71
N ASP A 105 -22.42 -8.84 -20.45
CA ASP A 105 -22.67 -10.21 -20.01
C ASP A 105 -21.36 -10.97 -19.82
N VAL A 106 -21.18 -11.60 -18.65
CA VAL A 106 -19.95 -12.33 -18.30
C VAL A 106 -20.25 -13.77 -17.88
N LYS A 107 -19.37 -14.68 -18.31
CA LYS A 107 -19.30 -16.06 -17.84
C LYS A 107 -18.05 -16.24 -16.99
N ILE A 108 -18.23 -16.71 -15.76
CA ILE A 108 -17.15 -16.85 -14.77
C ILE A 108 -17.06 -18.33 -14.38
N PRO A 109 -15.97 -19.03 -14.73
CA PRO A 109 -15.85 -20.44 -14.40
C PRO A 109 -15.65 -20.64 -12.90
N ILE A 110 -16.27 -21.67 -12.35
CA ILE A 110 -15.97 -22.17 -11.01
C ILE A 110 -14.97 -23.30 -11.19
N ILE A 111 -13.70 -23.00 -10.90
CA ILE A 111 -12.59 -23.93 -11.13
C ILE A 111 -12.43 -24.80 -9.88
N PRO A 112 -12.63 -26.13 -9.97
CA PRO A 112 -12.35 -27.02 -8.86
C PRO A 112 -10.86 -27.02 -8.54
N ASN A 113 -10.50 -27.11 -7.26
CA ASN A 113 -9.13 -27.31 -6.82
C ASN A 113 -9.14 -28.35 -5.71
N ILE A 114 -8.89 -29.58 -6.14
CA ILE A 114 -9.06 -30.76 -5.33
C ILE A 114 -7.68 -31.29 -5.06
N ASN A 115 -7.35 -31.47 -3.79
CA ASN A 115 -6.11 -32.10 -3.39
C ASN A 115 -6.31 -33.61 -3.13
N LEU A 116 -5.23 -34.35 -2.92
CA LEU A 116 -5.31 -35.79 -2.69
C LEU A 116 -6.19 -36.17 -1.48
N SER A 117 -6.09 -35.43 -0.37
CA SER A 117 -6.90 -35.69 0.83
C SER A 117 -8.40 -35.53 0.55
N GLN A 118 -8.74 -34.48 -0.20
CA GLN A 118 -10.10 -34.21 -0.67
C GLN A 118 -10.59 -35.25 -1.66
N ALA A 119 -9.74 -35.70 -2.60
CA ALA A 119 -10.09 -36.76 -3.54
C ALA A 119 -10.41 -38.08 -2.81
N ILE A 120 -9.58 -38.48 -1.83
CA ILE A 120 -9.85 -39.64 -0.97
C ILE A 120 -11.17 -39.46 -0.22
N SER A 121 -11.42 -38.26 0.31
CA SER A 121 -12.64 -37.94 1.06
C SER A 121 -13.87 -38.08 0.17
N LEU A 122 -13.86 -37.49 -1.04
CA LEU A 122 -14.89 -37.60 -2.06
C LEU A 122 -15.22 -39.07 -2.38
N ILE A 123 -14.22 -39.90 -2.61
CA ILE A 123 -14.44 -41.32 -2.96
C ILE A 123 -15.20 -42.05 -1.86
N THR A 124 -14.80 -41.83 -0.61
CA THR A 124 -15.47 -42.41 0.56
C THR A 124 -16.78 -41.72 0.92
N TRP A 125 -17.09 -40.60 0.28
CA TRP A 125 -18.26 -39.80 0.55
C TRP A 125 -19.53 -40.50 0.02
N PRO A 126 -20.57 -40.66 0.86
CA PRO A 126 -21.77 -41.41 0.50
C PRO A 126 -22.71 -40.65 -0.46
N HIS A 127 -22.63 -39.32 -0.49
CA HIS A 127 -23.44 -38.48 -1.38
C HIS A 127 -22.84 -38.40 -2.79
N LYS A 128 -23.71 -38.19 -3.78
CA LYS A 128 -23.34 -38.09 -5.21
C LYS A 128 -22.90 -36.71 -5.64
N GLU A 129 -23.22 -35.68 -4.85
CA GLU A 129 -22.92 -34.29 -5.18
C GLU A 129 -22.41 -33.58 -3.95
N VAL A 130 -21.54 -32.59 -4.17
CA VAL A 130 -21.08 -31.64 -3.14
C VAL A 130 -21.89 -30.37 -3.29
N THR A 131 -22.57 -29.98 -2.21
CA THR A 131 -23.49 -28.84 -2.23
C THR A 131 -22.87 -27.61 -1.59
N GLY A 132 -23.24 -26.44 -2.08
CA GLY A 132 -22.80 -25.17 -1.55
C GLY A 132 -23.76 -24.05 -1.87
N THR A 133 -23.42 -22.87 -1.38
CA THR A 133 -24.16 -21.63 -1.65
C THR A 133 -23.19 -20.59 -2.18
N LEU A 134 -23.46 -20.06 -3.36
CA LEU A 134 -22.75 -18.92 -3.92
C LEU A 134 -23.39 -17.64 -3.39
N ARG A 135 -22.64 -16.87 -2.60
CA ARG A 135 -22.99 -15.51 -2.20
C ARG A 135 -22.32 -14.50 -3.09
N ILE A 136 -23.06 -13.46 -3.44
CA ILE A 136 -22.57 -12.38 -4.28
C ILE A 136 -22.59 -11.09 -3.47
N LYS A 137 -21.52 -10.28 -3.57
CA LYS A 137 -21.36 -9.03 -2.83
C LYS A 137 -21.01 -7.90 -3.80
N HIS A 138 -21.49 -6.69 -3.52
CA HIS A 138 -21.09 -5.46 -4.21
C HIS A 138 -20.63 -4.41 -3.18
N LEU A 139 -19.63 -3.59 -3.54
CA LEU A 139 -19.06 -2.56 -2.65
C LEU A 139 -20.13 -1.53 -2.22
N ASN A 140 -20.13 -1.22 -0.93
CA ASN A 140 -20.95 -0.23 -0.20
C ASN A 140 -22.45 -0.49 0.00
N GLU A 141 -23.08 -1.42 -0.71
CA GLU A 141 -24.48 -1.81 -0.47
C GLU A 141 -24.60 -3.31 -0.64
N PHE A 142 -24.99 -4.01 0.45
CA PHE A 142 -25.03 -5.47 0.50
C PHE A 142 -26.06 -6.02 -0.49
N ILE A 143 -25.59 -6.45 -1.65
CA ILE A 143 -26.18 -7.63 -2.30
C ILE A 143 -25.81 -8.81 -1.38
N ASP A 144 -26.80 -9.50 -0.82
CA ASP A 144 -26.63 -10.76 -0.09
C ASP A 144 -27.60 -11.78 -0.70
N GLU A 145 -27.48 -11.95 -2.02
CA GLU A 145 -28.18 -13.01 -2.71
C GLU A 145 -27.36 -14.29 -2.69
N SER A 146 -28.05 -15.36 -2.31
CA SER A 146 -27.52 -16.70 -2.18
C SER A 146 -28.10 -17.58 -3.29
N LEU A 147 -27.23 -18.15 -4.12
CA LEU A 147 -27.61 -19.14 -5.11
C LEU A 147 -27.16 -20.54 -4.70
N PRO A 148 -28.05 -21.54 -4.64
CA PRO A 148 -27.63 -22.91 -4.42
C PRO A 148 -26.82 -23.41 -5.61
N ILE A 149 -25.76 -24.14 -5.33
CA ILE A 149 -24.90 -24.80 -6.31
C ILE A 149 -24.63 -26.23 -5.87
N SER A 150 -24.57 -27.15 -6.84
CA SER A 150 -24.24 -28.55 -6.59
C SER A 150 -23.27 -29.04 -7.66
N ILE A 151 -22.16 -29.65 -7.27
CA ILE A 151 -21.21 -30.23 -8.23
C ILE A 151 -21.21 -31.75 -8.08
N PRO A 152 -21.36 -32.52 -9.18
CA PRO A 152 -21.24 -33.96 -9.13
C PRO A 152 -19.89 -34.40 -8.59
N LYS A 153 -19.90 -35.36 -7.68
CA LYS A 153 -18.69 -35.96 -7.11
C LYS A 153 -17.78 -36.51 -8.21
N GLU A 154 -18.37 -37.17 -9.20
CA GLU A 154 -17.63 -37.81 -10.29
C GLU A 154 -16.84 -36.77 -11.11
N TYR A 155 -17.41 -35.58 -11.32
CA TYR A 155 -16.74 -34.47 -12.00
C TYR A 155 -15.55 -33.95 -11.19
N LEU A 156 -15.70 -33.81 -9.87
CA LEU A 156 -14.61 -33.40 -8.98
C LEU A 156 -13.45 -34.43 -9.05
N ILE A 157 -13.75 -35.72 -8.90
CA ILE A 157 -12.73 -36.78 -8.98
C ILE A 157 -12.04 -36.79 -10.35
N GLU A 158 -12.80 -36.65 -11.44
CA GLU A 158 -12.25 -36.56 -12.79
C GLU A 158 -11.32 -35.36 -12.93
N ARG A 159 -11.70 -34.20 -12.37
CA ARG A 159 -10.86 -33.01 -12.40
C ARG A 159 -9.55 -33.22 -11.64
N PHE A 160 -9.57 -33.86 -10.47
CA PHE A 160 -8.35 -34.25 -9.75
C PHE A 160 -7.44 -35.15 -10.60
N ILE A 161 -8.01 -36.15 -11.29
CA ILE A 161 -7.25 -37.07 -12.15
C ILE A 161 -6.60 -36.32 -13.32
N ILE A 162 -7.36 -35.45 -13.99
CA ILE A 162 -6.86 -34.67 -15.14
C ILE A 162 -5.79 -33.67 -14.70
N ASP A 163 -6.07 -32.90 -13.65
CA ASP A 163 -5.17 -31.82 -13.19
C ASP A 163 -3.90 -32.38 -12.53
N GLY A 164 -4.00 -33.55 -11.90
CA GLY A 164 -2.85 -34.29 -11.36
C GLY A 164 -2.03 -35.03 -12.42
N GLY A 165 -2.40 -34.97 -13.70
CA GLY A 165 -1.67 -35.63 -14.79
C GLY A 165 -1.90 -37.14 -14.89
N PHE A 166 -2.85 -37.70 -14.15
CA PHE A 166 -3.19 -39.13 -14.14
C PHE A 166 -4.16 -39.52 -15.27
N SER A 167 -3.98 -38.92 -16.46
CA SER A 167 -4.93 -39.04 -17.58
C SER A 167 -5.27 -40.49 -17.99
N ASP A 168 -4.35 -41.44 -17.79
CA ASP A 168 -4.60 -42.87 -18.03
C ASP A 168 -5.67 -43.46 -17.09
N MET A 169 -5.83 -42.91 -15.89
CA MET A 169 -6.88 -43.32 -14.95
C MET A 169 -8.27 -42.84 -15.39
N ALA A 170 -8.39 -41.84 -16.27
CA ALA A 170 -9.69 -41.35 -16.72
C ALA A 170 -10.52 -42.47 -17.37
N TYR A 171 -9.86 -43.38 -18.09
CA TYR A 171 -10.46 -44.50 -18.81
C TYR A 171 -10.74 -45.75 -17.95
N MET A 172 -10.36 -45.75 -16.67
CA MET A 172 -10.57 -46.88 -15.77
C MET A 172 -12.02 -46.93 -15.24
N SER A 173 -12.48 -48.13 -14.90
CA SER A 173 -13.76 -48.31 -14.22
C SER A 173 -13.73 -47.72 -12.81
N GLN A 174 -14.90 -47.38 -12.25
CA GLN A 174 -14.98 -46.80 -10.91
C GLN A 174 -14.37 -47.72 -9.83
N GLY A 175 -14.55 -49.05 -9.96
CA GLY A 175 -13.97 -50.00 -9.00
C GLY A 175 -12.44 -50.07 -9.04
N GLU A 176 -11.83 -49.89 -10.22
CA GLU A 176 -10.37 -49.81 -10.36
C GLU A 176 -9.83 -48.51 -9.77
N LYS A 177 -10.53 -47.39 -9.98
CA LYS A 177 -10.21 -46.10 -9.36
C LYS A 177 -10.25 -46.24 -7.83
N ASP A 178 -11.35 -46.76 -7.29
CA ASP A 178 -11.54 -46.91 -5.84
C ASP A 178 -10.42 -47.75 -5.19
N GLU A 179 -9.97 -48.80 -5.87
CA GLU A 179 -8.87 -49.65 -5.40
C GLU A 179 -7.51 -48.95 -5.42
N ILE A 180 -7.20 -48.21 -6.49
CA ILE A 180 -5.98 -47.41 -6.59
C ILE A 180 -5.96 -46.37 -5.47
N PHE A 181 -7.07 -45.68 -5.23
CA PHE A 181 -7.15 -44.67 -4.17
C PHE A 181 -7.05 -45.27 -2.77
N ARG A 182 -7.56 -46.49 -2.56
CA ARG A 182 -7.34 -47.24 -1.31
C ARG A 182 -5.86 -47.52 -1.08
N LEU A 183 -5.15 -48.01 -2.10
CA LEU A 183 -3.70 -48.24 -2.04
C LEU A 183 -2.94 -46.92 -1.81
N LEU A 184 -3.34 -45.84 -2.49
CA LEU A 184 -2.73 -44.51 -2.33
C LEU A 184 -2.89 -43.99 -0.90
N LYS A 185 -4.07 -44.17 -0.30
CA LYS A 185 -4.31 -43.86 1.12
C LYS A 185 -3.40 -44.67 2.03
N GLU A 186 -3.25 -45.97 1.79
CA GLU A 186 -2.36 -46.84 2.58
C GLU A 186 -0.90 -46.39 2.47
N VAL A 187 -0.44 -46.02 1.27
CA VAL A 187 0.91 -45.50 1.03
C VAL A 187 1.13 -44.16 1.73
N VAL A 188 0.18 -43.21 1.65
CA VAL A 188 0.29 -41.90 2.33
C VAL A 188 0.40 -42.08 3.85
N ILE A 189 -0.43 -42.95 4.43
CA ILE A 189 -0.39 -43.26 5.88
C ILE A 189 0.92 -43.98 6.25
N TYR A 190 1.50 -44.75 5.33
CA TYR A 190 2.80 -45.37 5.53
C TYR A 190 3.93 -44.35 5.47
N THR A 191 3.95 -43.45 4.49
CA THR A 191 4.98 -42.41 4.35
C THR A 191 4.95 -41.43 5.51
N ASP A 192 3.75 -41.05 5.99
CA ASP A 192 3.57 -40.24 7.19
C ASP A 192 4.22 -40.88 8.43
N ARG A 193 4.13 -42.21 8.56
CA ARG A 193 4.64 -42.94 9.73
C ARG A 193 6.10 -43.32 9.67
N TYR A 194 6.68 -43.48 8.48
CA TYR A 194 7.97 -44.16 8.32
C TYR A 194 8.97 -43.45 7.40
N MET A 195 8.60 -42.31 6.80
CA MET A 195 9.50 -41.56 5.93
C MET A 195 10.08 -40.37 6.70
N ASP A 196 11.40 -40.39 6.93
CA ASP A 196 12.12 -39.23 7.45
C ASP A 196 12.22 -38.20 6.32
N TRP A 197 11.51 -37.08 6.47
CA TRP A 197 11.54 -35.99 5.51
C TRP A 197 12.85 -35.22 5.64
N ASP A 198 13.50 -34.94 4.51
CA ASP A 198 14.63 -34.01 4.51
C ASP A 198 14.17 -32.64 5.07
N PRO A 199 14.94 -32.04 5.99
CA PRO A 199 14.58 -30.77 6.56
C PRO A 199 14.56 -29.69 5.49
N VAL A 200 13.48 -28.89 5.45
CA VAL A 200 13.40 -27.70 4.59
C VAL A 200 14.49 -26.73 5.02
N THR A 201 15.36 -26.34 4.07
CA THR A 201 16.45 -25.39 4.31
C THR A 201 16.14 -24.02 3.71
N TRP A 202 16.66 -22.98 4.35
CA TRP A 202 16.69 -21.62 3.81
C TRP A 202 17.95 -20.92 4.29
N HIS A 203 18.36 -19.90 3.56
CA HIS A 203 19.53 -19.09 3.86
C HIS A 203 19.08 -17.74 4.40
N GLU A 204 19.62 -17.34 5.55
CA GLU A 204 19.47 -15.98 6.06
C GLU A 204 20.50 -15.08 5.37
N ASN A 205 20.01 -14.04 4.68
CA ASN A 205 20.88 -13.04 4.08
C ASN A 205 21.28 -12.04 5.16
N ASN A 206 22.59 -11.92 5.39
CA ASN A 206 23.13 -11.07 6.43
C ASN A 206 22.90 -9.57 6.13
N TYR A 207 22.64 -8.83 7.20
CA TYR A 207 22.63 -7.37 7.17
C TYR A 207 24.04 -6.84 6.88
N ASP A 208 24.19 -6.06 5.82
CA ASP A 208 25.46 -5.38 5.58
C ASP A 208 25.60 -4.20 6.56
N VAL A 209 26.48 -4.41 7.53
CA VAL A 209 26.75 -3.45 8.61
C VAL A 209 27.51 -2.22 8.09
N GLU A 210 28.37 -2.39 7.07
CA GLU A 210 29.19 -1.30 6.54
C GLU A 210 28.36 -0.35 5.68
N GLU A 211 27.44 -0.89 4.87
CA GLU A 211 26.55 -0.08 4.05
C GLU A 211 25.27 0.37 4.77
N ASN A 212 25.00 -0.14 5.98
CA ASN A 212 23.75 0.10 6.72
C ASN A 212 22.50 -0.17 5.84
N ARG A 213 22.61 -1.20 5.01
CA ARG A 213 21.63 -1.58 3.98
C ARG A 213 21.49 -3.10 4.00
N PHE A 214 20.25 -3.55 3.78
CA PHE A 214 20.06 -4.90 3.30
C PHE A 214 20.22 -4.85 1.78
N SER A 215 21.13 -5.64 1.23
CA SER A 215 21.31 -5.74 -0.23
C SER A 215 20.27 -6.68 -0.87
N HIS A 216 19.64 -7.56 -0.07
CA HIS A 216 18.69 -8.57 -0.51
C HIS A 216 17.65 -8.86 0.59
N ILE A 217 16.57 -9.56 0.25
CA ILE A 217 15.58 -10.06 1.21
C ILE A 217 16.28 -10.84 2.32
N PRO A 218 15.94 -10.65 3.61
CA PRO A 218 16.61 -11.30 4.74
C PRO A 218 16.56 -12.84 4.76
N ILE A 219 15.61 -13.47 4.07
CA ILE A 219 15.44 -14.93 4.03
C ILE A 219 15.26 -15.35 2.57
N SER A 220 16.06 -16.32 2.12
CA SER A 220 15.91 -16.91 0.79
C SER A 220 14.60 -17.67 0.64
N LYS A 221 14.24 -17.97 -0.60
CA LYS A 221 13.20 -18.96 -0.86
C LYS A 221 13.56 -20.29 -0.18
N ALA A 222 12.55 -20.98 0.34
CA ALA A 222 12.68 -22.31 0.91
C ALA A 222 13.14 -23.30 -0.18
N GLU A 223 14.16 -24.09 0.15
CA GLU A 223 14.64 -25.18 -0.68
C GLU A 223 13.95 -26.47 -0.25
N VAL A 224 13.26 -27.09 -1.21
CA VAL A 224 12.60 -28.38 -1.08
C VAL A 224 13.13 -29.30 -2.17
N SER A 225 13.27 -30.58 -1.88
CA SER A 225 13.73 -31.55 -2.88
C SER A 225 12.67 -31.72 -3.98
N TYR A 226 13.07 -32.27 -5.13
CA TYR A 226 12.16 -32.55 -6.25
C TYR A 226 11.04 -33.51 -5.84
N GLU A 227 11.37 -34.52 -5.02
CA GLU A 227 10.42 -35.50 -4.50
C GLU A 227 9.42 -34.84 -3.53
N GLN A 228 9.89 -33.94 -2.66
CA GLN A 228 9.03 -33.17 -1.76
C GLN A 228 8.12 -32.20 -2.52
N GLU A 229 8.65 -31.51 -3.53
CA GLU A 229 7.88 -30.63 -4.39
C GLU A 229 6.74 -31.40 -5.09
N SER A 230 7.05 -32.57 -5.64
CA SER A 230 6.06 -33.44 -6.28
C SER A 230 4.97 -33.89 -5.29
N LEU A 231 5.35 -34.28 -4.07
CA LEU A 231 4.38 -34.68 -3.04
C LEU A 231 3.53 -33.50 -2.57
N ILE A 232 4.13 -32.32 -2.37
CA ILE A 232 3.42 -31.11 -1.98
C ILE A 232 2.44 -30.70 -3.08
N ASP A 233 2.81 -30.76 -4.35
CA ASP A 233 1.91 -30.41 -5.45
C ASP A 233 0.71 -31.37 -5.55
N ILE A 234 0.88 -32.64 -5.18
CA ILE A 234 -0.21 -33.62 -5.11
C ILE A 234 -1.11 -33.39 -3.88
N ILE A 235 -0.52 -33.09 -2.73
CA ILE A 235 -1.23 -32.94 -1.44
C ILE A 235 -1.85 -31.54 -1.28
N ALA A 236 -1.24 -30.52 -1.87
CA ALA A 236 -1.59 -29.11 -1.75
C ALA A 236 -1.24 -28.38 -3.07
N PRO A 237 -2.02 -28.64 -4.14
CA PRO A 237 -1.78 -28.05 -5.44
C PRO A 237 -1.78 -26.52 -5.36
N ASN A 238 -0.92 -25.90 -6.18
CA ASN A 238 -0.69 -24.45 -6.23
C ASN A 238 -0.02 -23.82 -5.00
N LEU A 239 0.22 -24.55 -3.91
CA LEU A 239 0.87 -23.99 -2.72
C LEU A 239 2.27 -23.44 -3.02
N LEU A 240 3.08 -24.22 -3.74
CA LEU A 240 4.44 -23.80 -4.11
C LEU A 240 4.42 -22.65 -5.12
N ALA A 241 3.44 -22.63 -6.03
CA ALA A 241 3.25 -21.53 -6.97
C ALA A 241 2.88 -20.22 -6.22
N TYR A 242 1.96 -20.30 -5.26
CA TYR A 242 1.60 -19.16 -4.42
C TYR A 242 2.78 -18.68 -3.57
N ASN A 243 3.52 -19.60 -2.95
CA ASN A 243 4.72 -19.29 -2.17
C ASN A 243 5.78 -18.59 -3.04
N ARG A 244 6.03 -19.08 -4.26
CA ARG A 244 6.92 -18.42 -5.24
C ARG A 244 6.47 -17.00 -5.55
N ARG A 245 5.17 -16.80 -5.80
CA ARG A 245 4.61 -15.48 -6.08
C ARG A 245 4.76 -14.53 -4.89
N LEU A 246 4.58 -15.02 -3.66
CA LEU A 246 4.81 -14.23 -2.45
C LEU A 246 6.26 -13.76 -2.36
N TYR A 247 7.23 -14.63 -2.66
CA TYR A 247 8.64 -14.24 -2.69
C TYR A 247 8.90 -13.18 -3.76
N THR A 248 8.37 -13.32 -4.97
CA THR A 248 8.51 -12.29 -6.03
C THR A 248 7.93 -10.95 -5.60
N VAL A 249 6.73 -10.93 -5.00
CA VAL A 249 6.14 -9.68 -4.49
C VAL A 249 6.97 -9.08 -3.36
N MET A 250 7.56 -9.93 -2.52
CA MET A 250 8.47 -9.47 -1.47
C MET A 250 9.75 -8.86 -2.07
N GLU A 251 10.28 -9.43 -3.15
CA GLU A 251 11.44 -8.90 -3.88
C GLU A 251 11.13 -7.50 -4.41
N ASP A 252 10.00 -7.35 -5.11
CA ASP A 252 9.56 -6.06 -5.66
C ASP A 252 9.40 -4.99 -4.56
N ILE A 253 8.73 -5.32 -3.45
CA ILE A 253 8.54 -4.40 -2.32
C ILE A 253 9.88 -4.01 -1.70
N PHE A 254 10.83 -4.95 -1.63
CA PHE A 254 12.13 -4.70 -1.04
C PHE A 254 12.98 -3.77 -1.89
N ASP A 255 12.98 -3.98 -3.20
CA ASP A 255 13.67 -3.14 -4.17
C ASP A 255 13.11 -1.71 -4.14
N ASP A 256 11.79 -1.55 -4.13
CA ASP A 256 11.13 -0.25 -3.99
C ASP A 256 11.52 0.46 -2.68
N LEU A 257 11.57 -0.28 -1.57
CA LEU A 257 11.99 0.24 -0.27
C LEU A 257 13.44 0.71 -0.29
N ILE A 258 14.35 -0.01 -0.95
CA ILE A 258 15.76 0.38 -1.10
C ILE A 258 15.84 1.69 -1.89
N ILE A 259 15.12 1.79 -3.02
CA ILE A 259 15.09 2.99 -3.86
C ILE A 259 14.60 4.21 -3.06
N GLU A 260 13.48 4.08 -2.36
CA GLU A 260 12.94 5.18 -1.55
C GLU A 260 13.85 5.54 -0.37
N LYS A 261 14.57 4.57 0.22
CA LYS A 261 15.58 4.86 1.25
C LYS A 261 16.75 5.69 0.70
N ILE A 262 17.24 5.36 -0.50
CA ILE A 262 18.33 6.12 -1.16
C ILE A 262 17.89 7.57 -1.40
N LYS A 263 16.69 7.76 -1.95
CA LYS A 263 16.11 9.08 -2.19
C LYS A 263 15.94 9.89 -0.90
N ASN A 264 15.48 9.26 0.18
CA ASN A 264 15.37 9.92 1.49
C ASN A 264 16.74 10.37 2.04
N MET A 265 17.79 9.56 1.88
CA MET A 265 19.15 9.97 2.28
C MET A 265 19.65 11.19 1.50
N GLU A 266 19.35 11.25 0.20
CA GLU A 266 19.68 12.41 -0.64
C GLU A 266 18.91 13.66 -0.21
N LEU A 267 17.60 13.54 0.03
CA LEU A 267 16.77 14.63 0.55
C LEU A 267 17.24 15.13 1.92
N GLU A 268 17.65 14.24 2.82
CA GLU A 268 18.22 14.62 4.11
C GLU A 268 19.51 15.43 3.95
N LYS A 269 20.37 15.07 2.98
CA LYS A 269 21.59 15.82 2.68
C LYS A 269 21.25 17.22 2.17
N THR A 270 20.35 17.33 1.18
CA THR A 270 19.91 18.62 0.65
C THR A 270 19.26 19.49 1.72
N ASN A 271 18.43 18.92 2.59
CA ASN A 271 17.82 19.66 3.70
C ASN A 271 18.87 20.22 4.67
N LYS A 272 19.92 19.46 4.99
CA LYS A 272 21.03 19.97 5.82
C LYS A 272 21.76 21.13 5.16
N GLU A 273 22.03 21.03 3.86
CA GLU A 273 22.66 22.11 3.09
C GLU A 273 21.78 23.37 3.07
N LEU A 274 20.48 23.23 2.82
CA LEU A 274 19.53 24.34 2.84
C LEU A 274 19.44 25.00 4.23
N LEU A 275 19.39 24.22 5.30
CA LEU A 275 19.39 24.75 6.67
C LEU A 275 20.67 25.54 6.98
N SER A 276 21.84 25.05 6.52
CA SER A 276 23.10 25.78 6.64
C SER A 276 23.07 27.11 5.87
N ASN A 277 22.48 27.13 4.67
CA ASN A 277 22.37 28.34 3.87
C ASN A 277 21.43 29.37 4.50
N ILE A 278 20.29 28.92 5.06
CA ILE A 278 19.35 29.77 5.79
C ILE A 278 20.07 30.46 6.97
N SER A 279 20.80 29.69 7.78
CA SER A 279 21.55 30.24 8.91
C SER A 279 22.58 31.30 8.48
N GLN A 280 23.29 31.09 7.36
CA GLN A 280 24.23 32.09 6.83
C GLN A 280 23.54 33.37 6.33
N LEU A 281 22.34 33.24 5.76
CA LEU A 281 21.55 34.38 5.31
C LEU A 281 20.99 35.17 6.50
N GLU A 282 20.51 34.50 7.54
CA GLU A 282 20.08 35.13 8.79
C GLU A 282 21.21 35.94 9.43
N ASP A 283 22.41 35.37 9.56
CA ASP A 283 23.60 36.09 10.04
C ASP A 283 23.92 37.33 9.19
N THR A 284 23.72 37.23 7.87
CA THR A 284 23.97 38.34 6.94
C THR A 284 22.92 39.44 7.11
N ILE A 285 21.65 39.09 7.30
CA ILE A 285 20.56 40.03 7.58
C ILE A 285 20.84 40.78 8.87
N ASP A 286 21.25 40.10 9.94
CA ASP A 286 21.55 40.74 11.22
C ASP A 286 22.71 41.73 11.13
N ARG A 287 23.75 41.38 10.36
CA ARG A 287 24.88 42.29 10.07
C ARG A 287 24.43 43.51 9.29
N LEU A 288 23.62 43.33 8.26
CA LEU A 288 23.10 44.44 7.46
C LEU A 288 22.19 45.35 8.28
N ASN A 289 21.32 44.80 9.12
CA ASN A 289 20.45 45.56 10.02
C ASN A 289 21.26 46.39 11.03
N SER A 290 22.30 45.80 11.61
CA SER A 290 23.23 46.52 12.50
C SER A 290 23.90 47.69 11.75
N LYS A 291 24.31 47.46 10.50
CA LYS A 291 24.94 48.52 9.68
C LYS A 291 23.97 49.63 9.29
N ILE A 292 22.70 49.29 9.02
CA ILE A 292 21.65 50.27 8.76
C ILE A 292 21.45 51.15 10.00
N ALA A 293 21.36 50.56 11.19
CA ALA A 293 21.20 51.32 12.44
C ALA A 293 22.37 52.29 12.68
N GLU A 294 23.61 51.85 12.47
CA GLU A 294 24.79 52.73 12.55
C GLU A 294 24.70 53.91 11.57
N LEU A 295 24.32 53.65 10.31
CA LEU A 295 24.20 54.68 9.28
C LEU A 295 23.05 55.67 9.59
N GLU A 296 21.96 55.20 10.19
CA GLU A 296 20.86 56.06 10.62
C GLU A 296 21.27 57.01 11.77
N GLU A 297 22.07 56.51 12.72
CA GLU A 297 22.63 57.32 13.80
C GLU A 297 23.60 58.38 13.25
N ASP A 298 24.51 57.99 12.35
CA ASP A 298 25.42 58.92 11.69
C ASP A 298 24.67 59.99 10.90
N ARG A 299 23.58 59.61 10.21
CA ARG A 299 22.72 60.57 9.49
C ARG A 299 22.06 61.55 10.45
N TYR A 300 21.58 61.09 11.61
CA TYR A 300 20.99 61.96 12.62
C TYR A 300 22.01 62.99 13.14
N ARG A 301 23.21 62.53 13.50
CA ARG A 301 24.31 63.39 13.97
C ARG A 301 24.73 64.41 12.93
N LEU A 302 24.78 64.02 11.65
CA LEU A 302 25.10 64.94 10.57
C LEU A 302 24.03 66.01 10.40
N ASN A 303 22.75 65.63 10.45
CA ASN A 303 21.63 66.58 10.35
C ASN A 303 21.60 67.56 11.52
N GLU A 304 21.87 67.11 12.75
CA GLU A 304 22.01 68.00 13.92
C GLU A 304 23.12 69.03 13.70
N ARG A 305 24.28 68.59 13.19
CA ARG A 305 25.39 69.49 12.88
C ARG A 305 25.07 70.49 11.77
N ILE A 306 24.32 70.08 10.75
CA ILE A 306 23.83 70.99 9.71
C ILE A 306 22.93 72.06 10.32
N GLY A 307 21.98 71.70 11.19
CA GLY A 307 21.09 72.66 11.85
C GLY A 307 21.85 73.67 12.72
N ILE A 308 22.88 73.24 13.45
CA ILE A 308 23.75 74.15 14.21
C ILE A 308 24.43 75.15 13.27
N LEU A 309 25.03 74.67 12.18
CA LEU A 309 25.72 75.54 11.21
C LEU A 309 24.76 76.51 10.51
N GLU A 310 23.52 76.12 10.24
CA GLU A 310 22.49 77.00 9.70
C GLU A 310 22.16 78.14 10.67
N THR A 311 22.00 77.85 11.97
CA THR A 311 21.75 78.90 12.98
C THR A 311 22.95 79.83 13.18
N GLU A 312 24.18 79.31 13.09
CA GLU A 312 25.39 80.14 13.13
C GLU A 312 25.49 81.05 11.91
N LYS A 313 25.14 80.53 10.73
CA LYS A 313 25.08 81.30 9.49
C LYS A 313 24.06 82.44 9.59
N GLU A 314 22.84 82.18 10.05
CA GLU A 314 21.81 83.21 10.24
C GLU A 314 22.29 84.33 11.18
N LYS A 315 22.91 83.98 12.31
CA LYS A 315 23.49 84.98 13.23
C LYS A 315 24.58 85.82 12.59
N LEU A 316 25.44 85.21 11.78
CA LEU A 316 26.49 85.93 11.06
C LEU A 316 25.89 86.86 9.98
N GLU A 317 24.83 86.44 9.30
CA GLU A 317 24.09 87.26 8.34
C GLU A 317 23.39 88.45 9.03
N GLU A 318 22.79 88.26 10.21
CA GLU A 318 22.25 89.34 11.05
C GLU A 318 23.32 90.34 11.47
N GLN A 319 24.47 89.86 11.95
CA GLN A 319 25.61 90.72 12.32
C GLN A 319 26.14 91.50 11.12
N LEU A 320 26.19 90.90 9.93
CA LEU A 320 26.56 91.59 8.70
C LEU A 320 25.58 92.71 8.36
N MET A 321 24.27 92.47 8.46
CA MET A 321 23.24 93.50 8.23
C MET A 321 23.36 94.67 9.23
N GLU A 322 23.64 94.39 10.50
CA GLU A 322 23.87 95.45 11.49
C GLU A 322 25.09 96.31 11.14
N ILE A 323 26.18 95.69 10.71
CA ILE A 323 27.41 96.39 10.29
C ILE A 323 27.16 97.23 9.04
N GLU A 324 26.45 96.69 8.04
CA GLU A 324 26.11 97.44 6.81
C GLU A 324 25.19 98.64 7.10
N SER A 325 24.20 98.48 7.98
CA SER A 325 23.31 99.56 8.43
C SER A 325 24.07 100.65 9.20
N GLY A 326 24.95 100.26 10.13
CA GLY A 326 25.79 101.21 10.88
C GLY A 326 26.78 101.97 9.98
N LYS A 327 27.22 101.37 8.88
CA LYS A 327 28.06 102.03 7.88
C LYS A 327 27.27 103.06 7.06
N GLY A 328 26.03 102.76 6.68
CA GLY A 328 25.14 103.71 6.02
C GLY A 328 24.83 104.96 6.89
N GLN A 329 24.66 104.78 8.20
CA GLN A 329 24.49 105.91 9.13
C GLN A 329 25.78 106.72 9.31
N SER A 330 26.96 106.09 9.29
CA SER A 330 28.23 106.81 9.34
C SER A 330 28.49 107.62 8.06
N ASP A 331 28.11 107.09 6.90
CA ASP A 331 28.24 107.79 5.61
C ASP A 331 27.22 108.96 5.47
N GLU A 332 26.01 108.84 6.04
CA GLU A 332 25.04 109.96 6.17
C GLU A 332 25.52 111.05 7.14
N GLN A 333 26.19 110.67 8.23
CA GLN A 333 26.70 111.63 9.21
C GLN A 333 27.93 112.40 8.69
N ASP A 334 28.75 111.78 7.83
CA ASP A 334 29.85 112.48 7.13
C ASP A 334 29.35 113.40 6.00
N THR A 335 28.17 113.15 5.42
CA THR A 335 27.58 114.06 4.41
C THR A 335 26.85 115.26 5.02
N ASP A 336 26.29 115.15 6.23
CA ASP A 336 25.71 116.28 6.97
C ASP A 336 26.76 117.23 7.58
N LEU A 337 28.03 116.81 7.66
CA LEU A 337 29.16 117.66 8.08
C LEU A 337 29.79 118.48 6.94
N GLU A 338 29.36 118.30 5.69
CA GLU A 338 29.81 119.06 4.52
C GLU A 338 28.86 120.21 4.09
N GLN A 339 27.95 120.68 4.95
CA GLN A 339 27.22 121.93 4.67
C GLN A 339 28.06 123.17 5.04
N PRO A 340 28.32 124.11 4.10
CA PRO A 340 29.23 125.21 4.32
C PRO A 340 28.57 126.32 5.15
N ILE A 341 29.25 126.78 6.20
CA ILE A 341 28.93 128.04 6.87
C ILE A 341 29.71 129.14 6.14
N GLU A 342 28.96 130.12 5.62
CA GLU A 342 29.41 131.35 4.93
C GLU A 342 30.43 132.18 5.69
#